data_AF-A0A7C6NNJ9-F1
#
_entry.id   AF-A0A7C6NNJ9-F1
#
_cell.length_a   1.000
_cell.length_b   1.000
_cell.length_c   1.000
_cell.angle_alpha   90.00
_cell.angle_beta   90.00
_cell.angle_gamma   90.00
#
_symmetry.space_group_name_H-M   'P 1'
#
loop_
_entity.id
_entity.type
_entity.pdbx_description
1 polymer ?
#
loop_
_entity_poly.entity_id
_entity_poly.type
_entity_poly.pdbx_seq_one_letter_code
_entity_poly.pdbx_strand_id
1 'polypeptide(L)'
;MNTNYQLRYAAHPADVKKYDTSRLRQDFLIEKVFTADEVNMVYSMYDRLVVGGAMPAKFYFNSATAHRNYTFIWGMAGENLDYGDQDFFKITDLK
;
A
#
# COMPACT_ATOMS: atom_id res chain seq x y z
N MET A 1 3.69 8.82 6.74
CA MET A 1 3.63 7.43 6.28
C MET A 1 4.35 6.58 7.30
N ASN A 2 3.63 5.72 8.01
CA ASN A 2 4.20 4.86 9.05
C ASN A 2 4.46 3.47 8.48
N THR A 3 5.57 2.84 8.89
CA THR A 3 5.96 1.51 8.39
C THR A 3 5.88 0.50 9.53
N ASN A 4 4.92 -0.41 9.44
CA ASN A 4 4.74 -1.50 10.38
C ASN A 4 5.31 -2.79 9.78
N TYR A 5 6.08 -3.54 10.56
CA TYR A 5 6.56 -4.86 10.18
C TYR A 5 6.19 -5.90 11.24
N GLN A 6 5.81 -7.09 10.78
CA GLN A 6 5.53 -8.24 11.64
C GLN A 6 6.33 -9.44 11.17
N LEU A 7 6.84 -10.22 12.11
CA LEU A 7 7.58 -11.43 11.83
C LEU A 7 6.71 -12.67 12.10
N ARG A 8 6.65 -13.59 11.14
CA ARG A 8 5.96 -14.87 11.26
C ARG A 8 6.96 -16.01 11.22
N TYR A 9 6.93 -16.85 12.24
CA TYR A 9 7.76 -18.04 12.32
C TYR A 9 7.10 -19.23 11.63
N ALA A 10 7.93 -20.13 11.10
CA ALA A 10 7.45 -21.41 10.59
C ALA A 10 6.95 -22.27 11.76
N ALA A 11 5.83 -22.96 11.55
CA ALA A 11 5.21 -23.84 12.53
C ALA A 11 5.34 -25.28 12.06
N HIS A 12 5.61 -26.20 13.00
CA HIS A 12 5.73 -27.61 12.66
C HIS A 12 4.34 -28.22 12.41
N PRO A 13 4.15 -29.08 11.38
CA PRO A 13 2.83 -29.63 11.03
C PRO A 13 2.15 -30.40 12.16
N ALA A 14 2.93 -31.02 13.06
CA ALA A 14 2.38 -31.72 14.23
C ALA A 14 1.81 -30.76 15.30
N ASP A 15 2.33 -29.54 15.38
CA ASP A 15 1.90 -28.54 16.36
C ASP A 15 0.66 -27.82 15.86
N VAL A 16 0.62 -27.47 14.56
CA VAL A 16 -0.52 -26.79 13.93
C VAL A 16 -1.82 -27.58 14.08
N LYS A 17 -1.75 -28.92 14.08
CA LYS A 17 -2.93 -29.79 14.30
C LYS A 17 -3.62 -29.60 15.66
N LYS A 18 -2.90 -29.06 16.65
CA LYS A 18 -3.42 -28.84 18.01
C LYS A 18 -3.86 -27.39 18.24
N TYR A 19 -3.72 -26.52 17.23
CA TYR A 19 -4.05 -25.11 17.38
C TYR A 19 -5.56 -24.91 17.39
N ASP A 20 -6.01 -24.01 18.26
CA ASP A 20 -7.38 -23.50 18.20
C ASP A 20 -7.52 -22.46 17.07
N THR A 21 -8.76 -22.06 16.78
CA THR A 21 -9.05 -21.09 15.71
C THR A 21 -8.37 -19.74 15.94
N SER A 22 -8.27 -19.31 17.19
CA SER A 22 -7.65 -18.03 17.57
C SER A 22 -6.15 -18.04 17.26
N ARG A 23 -5.47 -19.14 17.62
CA ARG A 23 -4.05 -19.35 17.37
C ARG A 23 -3.73 -19.46 15.89
N LEU A 24 -4.56 -20.16 15.12
CA LEU A 24 -4.41 -20.24 13.66
C LEU A 24 -4.49 -18.86 13.00
N ARG A 25 -5.46 -18.02 13.40
CA ARG A 25 -5.55 -16.64 12.89
C ARG A 25 -4.36 -15.81 13.32
N GLN A 26 -3.94 -15.94 14.57
CA GLN A 26 -2.77 -15.22 15.06
C GLN A 26 -1.52 -15.57 14.27
N ASP A 27 -1.27 -16.83 13.89
CA ASP A 27 -0.01 -17.24 13.25
C ASP A 27 -0.05 -17.13 11.71
N PHE A 28 -1.20 -17.33 11.08
CA PHE A 28 -1.31 -17.44 9.61
C PHE A 28 -2.11 -16.34 8.93
N LEU A 29 -2.98 -15.62 9.66
CA LEU A 29 -3.79 -14.56 9.06
C LEU A 29 -3.09 -13.20 9.15
N ILE A 30 -3.15 -12.44 8.06
CA ILE A 30 -2.76 -11.03 8.01
C ILE A 30 -4.06 -10.23 7.94
N GLU A 31 -4.50 -9.66 9.06
CA GLU A 31 -5.81 -9.00 9.14
C GLU A 31 -5.83 -7.63 8.43
N LYS A 32 -4.72 -6.91 8.45
CA LYS A 32 -4.61 -5.56 7.87
C LYS A 32 -3.46 -5.52 6.88
N VAL A 33 -3.80 -5.58 5.60
CA VAL A 33 -2.83 -5.47 4.50
C VAL A 33 -2.80 -4.03 3.96
N PHE A 34 -3.97 -3.45 3.69
CA PHE A 34 -4.08 -2.08 3.18
C PHE A 34 -4.70 -1.17 4.24
N THR A 35 -3.91 -0.23 4.74
CA THR A 35 -4.35 0.83 5.63
C THR A 35 -3.88 2.16 5.05
N ALA A 36 -4.77 3.16 5.05
CA ALA A 36 -4.49 4.49 4.53
C ALA A 36 -3.26 5.13 5.20
N ASP A 37 -2.32 5.63 4.39
CA ASP A 37 -1.05 6.26 4.80
C ASP A 37 -0.09 5.37 5.60
N GLU A 38 -0.25 4.05 5.51
CA GLU A 38 0.62 3.07 6.16
C GLU A 38 1.20 2.05 5.17
N VAL A 39 2.38 1.56 5.52
CA VAL A 39 3.00 0.40 4.90
C VAL A 39 2.97 -0.74 5.91
N ASN A 40 2.23 -1.80 5.61
CA ASN A 40 2.12 -2.97 6.46
C ASN A 40 2.83 -4.13 5.79
N MET A 41 3.91 -4.61 6.40
CA MET A 41 4.71 -5.72 5.90
C MET A 41 4.74 -6.88 6.88
N VAL A 42 4.72 -8.08 6.34
CA VAL A 42 4.83 -9.33 7.09
C VAL A 42 5.97 -10.13 6.48
N TYR A 43 7.00 -10.37 7.28
CA TYR A 43 8.12 -11.22 6.93
C TYR A 43 7.83 -12.63 7.43
N SER A 44 7.71 -13.58 6.52
CA SER A 44 7.49 -14.99 6.82
C SER A 44 8.80 -15.74 6.80
N MET A 45 9.06 -16.53 7.83
CA MET A 45 10.18 -17.48 7.86
C MET A 45 9.96 -18.70 6.96
N TYR A 46 8.75 -18.87 6.42
CA TYR A 46 8.54 -19.74 5.26
C TYR A 46 9.17 -19.07 4.04
N ASP A 47 10.29 -19.63 3.59
CA ASP A 47 11.05 -19.18 2.41
C ASP A 47 11.45 -17.70 2.40
N ARG A 48 11.44 -17.04 3.56
CA ARG A 48 11.77 -15.61 3.71
C ARG A 48 10.87 -14.69 2.89
N LEU A 49 9.64 -15.13 2.64
CA LEU A 49 8.68 -14.39 1.85
C LEU A 49 8.27 -13.10 2.59
N VAL A 50 8.30 -11.97 1.89
CA VAL A 50 7.78 -10.69 2.39
C VAL A 50 6.46 -10.43 1.68
N VAL A 51 5.39 -10.30 2.46
CA VAL A 51 4.05 -9.98 1.96
C VAL A 51 3.55 -8.75 2.68
N GLY A 52 3.03 -7.77 1.94
CA GLY A 52 2.56 -6.54 2.54
C GLY A 52 1.81 -5.65 1.56
N GLY A 53 1.15 -4.63 2.10
CA GLY A 53 0.48 -3.59 1.33
C GLY A 53 1.02 -2.22 1.70
N ALA A 54 1.21 -1.37 0.69
CA ALA A 54 1.47 0.05 0.86
C ALA A 54 0.30 0.81 0.23
N MET A 55 -0.42 1.59 1.03
CA MET A 55 -1.54 2.40 0.54
C MET A 55 -1.32 3.87 0.92
N PRO A 56 -0.64 4.65 0.06
CA PRO A 56 -0.57 6.10 0.26
C PRO A 56 -1.98 6.70 0.14
N ALA A 57 -2.41 7.49 1.13
CA ALA A 57 -3.70 8.15 1.13
C ALA A 57 -3.62 9.61 0.67
N LYS A 58 -2.43 10.21 0.74
CA LYS A 58 -2.19 11.55 0.21
C LYS A 58 -1.84 11.51 -1.28
N PHE A 59 -2.75 12.04 -2.08
CA PHE A 59 -2.53 12.38 -3.48
C PHE A 59 -1.96 13.80 -3.58
N TYR A 60 -1.02 14.01 -4.50
CA TYR A 60 -0.51 15.34 -4.83
C TYR A 60 -1.06 15.75 -6.19
N PHE A 61 -1.53 16.98 -6.30
CA PHE A 61 -1.97 17.56 -7.57
C PHE A 61 -0.82 18.37 -8.17
N ASN A 62 -0.52 18.14 -9.45
CA ASN A 62 0.46 18.92 -10.18
C ASN A 62 -0.23 20.15 -10.79
N SER A 63 -0.47 21.18 -9.98
CA SER A 63 -1.06 22.45 -10.43
C SER A 63 -0.16 23.62 -10.06
N ALA A 64 0.06 24.53 -11.01
CA ALA A 64 0.86 25.74 -10.84
C ALA A 64 0.16 26.93 -11.52
N THR A 65 0.31 28.11 -10.92
CA THR A 65 -0.19 29.39 -11.48
C THR A 65 0.95 30.39 -11.59
N ALA A 66 0.92 31.25 -12.61
CA ALA A 66 1.93 32.28 -12.83
C ALA A 66 1.29 33.63 -13.19
N HIS A 67 1.97 34.71 -12.81
CA HIS A 67 1.53 36.09 -13.06
C HIS A 67 1.85 36.59 -14.48
N ARG A 68 2.58 35.79 -15.27
CA ARG A 68 2.98 36.07 -16.66
C ARG A 68 3.01 34.77 -17.46
N ASN A 69 3.01 34.89 -18.79
CA ASN A 69 3.12 33.75 -19.69
C ASN A 69 4.38 32.94 -19.40
N TYR A 70 4.22 31.62 -19.33
CA TYR A 70 5.30 30.66 -19.13
C TYR A 70 5.05 29.45 -20.03
N THR A 71 6.14 28.75 -20.36
CA THR A 71 6.11 27.47 -21.06
C THR A 71 6.63 26.41 -20.10
N PHE A 72 6.02 25.22 -20.08
CA PHE A 72 6.50 24.10 -19.30
C PHE A 72 6.47 22.81 -20.10
N ILE A 73 7.27 21.84 -19.66
CA ILE A 73 7.32 20.47 -20.18
C ILE A 73 6.98 19.55 -19.02
N TRP A 74 6.17 18.53 -19.28
CA TRP A 74 5.85 17.50 -18.31
C TRP A 74 6.21 16.12 -18.87
N GLY A 75 6.51 15.18 -17.99
CA GLY A 75 6.73 13.78 -18.32
C GLY A 75 6.07 12.89 -17.28
N MET A 76 5.40 11.82 -17.72
CA MET A 76 4.83 10.79 -16.87
C MET A 76 5.50 9.45 -17.16
N ALA A 77 5.68 8.65 -16.10
CA ALA A 77 6.12 7.28 -16.17
C ALA A 77 5.23 6.45 -15.23
N GLY A 78 4.92 5.22 -15.62
CA GLY A 78 4.03 4.35 -14.86
C GLY A 78 3.91 2.98 -15.52
N GLU A 79 3.17 2.08 -14.87
CA GLU A 79 2.91 0.74 -15.40
C GLU A 79 1.93 0.75 -16.59
N ASN A 80 1.16 1.83 -16.75
CA ASN A 80 0.17 2.01 -17.79
C ASN A 80 0.42 3.31 -18.58
N LEU A 81 0.07 3.29 -19.87
CA LEU A 81 0.09 4.44 -20.78
C LEU A 81 -1.32 4.99 -21.07
N ASP A 82 -2.34 4.48 -20.39
CA ASP A 82 -3.70 5.01 -20.47
C ASP A 82 -3.82 6.35 -19.75
N TYR A 83 -3.81 7.44 -20.50
CA TYR A 83 -3.98 8.78 -19.97
C TYR A 83 -5.44 9.07 -19.52
N GLY A 84 -6.40 8.19 -19.79
CA GLY A 84 -7.77 8.29 -19.30
C GLY A 84 -7.96 7.77 -17.88
N ASP A 85 -7.01 6.96 -17.38
CA ASP A 85 -7.01 6.36 -16.05
C ASP A 85 -6.52 7.37 -14.99
N GLN A 86 -7.23 8.49 -14.90
CA GLN A 86 -6.97 9.58 -13.96
C GLN A 86 -8.25 9.97 -13.22
N ASP A 87 -8.11 10.30 -11.93
CA ASP A 87 -9.23 10.80 -11.13
C ASP A 87 -9.47 12.29 -11.43
N PHE A 88 -10.51 12.58 -12.22
CA PHE A 88 -10.89 13.94 -12.55
C PHE A 88 -11.63 14.62 -11.39
N PHE A 89 -11.11 15.76 -10.91
CA PHE A 89 -11.78 16.61 -9.92
C PHE A 89 -12.13 17.98 -10.51
N LYS A 90 -13.35 18.48 -10.23
CA LYS A 90 -13.70 19.85 -10.57
C LYS A 90 -13.05 20.81 -9.57
N ILE A 91 -12.66 21.99 -10.04
CA ILE A 91 -12.10 23.06 -9.18
C ILE A 91 -13.05 23.42 -8.02
N THR A 92 -14.36 23.32 -8.24
CA THR A 92 -15.38 23.60 -7.21
C THR A 92 -15.41 22.59 -6.06
N ASP A 93 -14.86 21.40 -6.27
CA ASP A 93 -14.94 20.29 -5.33
C ASP A 93 -13.68 20.20 -4.44
N LEU A 94 -12.68 21.03 -4.73
CA LEU A 94 -11.47 21.18 -3.93
C LEU A 94 -11.79 22.00 -2.66
N LYS A 95 -11.50 21.43 -1.49
CA LYS A 95 -11.67 22.07 -0.17
C LYS A 95 -10.38 22.68 0.35
#